data_AF-A0A7V9DXS9-F1
#
_entry.id   AF-A0A7V9DXS9-F1
#
_cell.length_a   1.000
_cell.length_b   1.000
_cell.length_c   1.000
_cell.angle_alpha   90.00
_cell.angle_beta   90.00
_cell.angle_gamma   90.00
#
_symmetry.space_group_name_H-M   'P 1'
#
loop_
_entity.id
_entity.type
_entity.pdbx_description
1 polymer ?
#
loop_
_entity_poly.entity_id
_entity_poly.type
_entity_poly.pdbx_seq_one_letter_code
_entity_poly.pdbx_strand_id
1 'polypeptide(L)'
;MIPESLKPWLIGTMMLACVTYFAVDRAGQRRVATSGPVSETPLQSSTSAAALQRAGYSIEPLADYTVRARVLSIERYRMGREADLSPVDFALGWGPMSDSAVLDRLTISQSNRWYQYRWQGEPPIEPSVIIRTSANTHLVPADDMVKTRLLGVRPGSVVTLSGYLITARHADGWSWRSSL
;
A
#
# COMPACT_ATOMS: atom_id res chain seq x y z
N MET A 1 18.57 -28.38 -33.10
CA MET A 1 19.19 -27.22 -33.76
C MET A 1 19.05 -26.04 -32.80
N ILE A 2 20.08 -25.80 -31.98
CA ILE A 2 20.09 -24.75 -30.95
C ILE A 2 20.74 -23.52 -31.61
N PRO A 3 20.15 -22.31 -31.57
CA PRO A 3 20.72 -21.18 -32.28
C PRO A 3 22.06 -20.76 -31.65
N GLU A 4 22.98 -20.37 -32.52
CA GLU A 4 24.31 -19.85 -32.21
C GLU A 4 24.27 -18.74 -31.15
N SER A 5 25.13 -18.92 -30.14
CA SER A 5 25.62 -17.98 -29.14
C SER A 5 24.77 -16.72 -28.87
N LEU A 6 24.20 -16.64 -27.66
CA LEU A 6 23.93 -15.33 -27.05
C LEU A 6 25.19 -14.46 -27.20
N LYS A 7 25.09 -13.35 -27.92
CA LYS A 7 26.24 -12.48 -28.18
C LYS A 7 26.73 -11.93 -26.83
N PRO A 8 28.05 -11.91 -26.55
CA PRO A 8 28.59 -11.51 -25.24
C PRO A 8 28.10 -10.14 -24.74
N TRP A 9 27.81 -9.22 -25.67
CA TRP A 9 27.25 -7.90 -25.35
C TRP A 9 25.81 -7.96 -24.81
N LEU A 10 24.96 -8.89 -25.26
CA LEU A 10 23.61 -9.10 -24.72
C LEU A 10 23.65 -9.54 -23.26
N ILE A 11 24.60 -10.44 -22.92
CA ILE A 11 24.82 -10.90 -21.55
C ILE A 11 25.35 -9.73 -20.69
N GLY A 12 26.29 -8.95 -21.22
CA GLY A 12 26.82 -7.75 -20.55
C GLY A 12 25.74 -6.69 -20.26
N THR A 13 24.85 -6.41 -21.22
CA THR A 13 23.73 -5.46 -21.04
C THR A 13 22.72 -5.98 -20.02
N MET A 14 22.38 -7.27 -20.06
CA MET A 14 21.44 -7.86 -19.09
C MET A 14 22.01 -7.88 -17.68
N MET A 15 23.29 -8.22 -17.50
CA MET A 15 23.96 -8.11 -16.19
C MET A 15 24.02 -6.68 -15.69
N LEU A 16 24.35 -5.71 -16.54
CA LEU A 16 24.39 -4.29 -16.16
C LEU A 16 22.99 -3.79 -15.76
N ALA A 17 21.94 -4.17 -16.49
CA ALA A 17 20.55 -3.86 -16.15
C ALA A 17 20.12 -4.49 -14.82
N CYS A 18 20.50 -5.76 -14.54
CA CYS A 18 20.25 -6.38 -13.25
C CYS A 18 21.01 -5.69 -12.12
N VAL A 19 22.32 -5.42 -12.28
CA VAL A 19 23.14 -4.77 -11.26
C VAL A 19 22.62 -3.36 -10.95
N THR A 20 22.29 -2.58 -11.97
CA THR A 20 21.68 -1.26 -11.78
C THR A 20 20.32 -1.34 -11.09
N TYR A 21 19.45 -2.27 -11.49
CA TYR A 21 18.18 -2.52 -10.81
C TYR A 21 18.38 -2.86 -9.32
N PHE A 22 19.26 -3.82 -9.01
CA PHE A 22 19.55 -4.22 -7.62
C PHE A 22 20.19 -3.09 -6.81
N ALA A 23 21.08 -2.29 -7.40
CA ALA A 23 21.69 -1.15 -6.73
C ALA A 23 20.66 -0.05 -6.41
N VAL A 24 19.77 0.27 -7.36
CA VAL A 24 18.68 1.24 -7.18
C VAL A 24 17.67 0.75 -6.15
N ASP A 25 17.29 -0.54 -6.20
CA ASP A 25 16.38 -1.14 -5.23
C ASP A 25 16.99 -1.11 -3.83
N ARG A 26 18.25 -1.54 -3.67
CA ARG A 26 18.96 -1.54 -2.39
C ARG A 26 19.15 -0.12 -1.83
N ALA A 27 19.41 0.87 -2.69
CA ALA A 27 19.48 2.27 -2.27
C ALA A 27 18.11 2.80 -1.82
N GLY A 28 17.02 2.39 -2.49
CA GLY A 28 15.65 2.67 -2.08
C GLY A 28 15.31 2.07 -0.71
N GLN A 29 15.66 0.79 -0.50
CA GLN A 29 15.42 0.10 0.76
C GLN A 29 16.25 0.67 1.93
N ARG A 30 17.46 1.16 1.67
CA ARG A 30 18.28 1.85 2.70
C ARG A 30 17.68 3.18 3.17
N ARG A 31 17.09 3.97 2.26
CA ARG A 31 16.41 5.24 2.63
C ARG A 31 15.14 4.99 3.45
N VAL A 32 14.47 3.89 3.16
CA VAL A 32 13.31 3.37 3.89
C VAL A 32 13.67 2.93 5.32
N ALA A 33 14.85 2.32 5.51
CA ALA A 33 15.31 1.85 6.82
C ALA A 33 15.66 2.98 7.81
N THR A 34 15.93 4.19 7.33
CA THR A 34 16.32 5.34 8.18
C THR A 34 15.15 6.13 8.78
N SER A 35 13.92 5.86 8.37
CA SER A 35 12.73 6.38 9.04
C SER A 35 12.48 5.55 10.30
N GLY A 36 12.75 6.11 11.47
CA GLY A 36 12.36 5.51 12.75
C GLY A 36 10.84 5.30 12.87
N PRO A 37 10.38 4.63 13.95
CA PRO A 37 8.97 4.29 14.09
C PRO A 37 8.07 5.53 14.00
N VAL A 38 6.93 5.35 13.34
CA VAL A 38 5.87 6.33 13.15
C VAL A 38 5.00 6.33 14.40
N SER A 39 5.18 7.30 15.29
CA SER A 39 4.44 7.35 16.56
C SER A 39 3.00 7.86 16.41
N GLU A 40 2.68 8.53 15.30
CA GLU A 40 1.36 9.08 15.05
C GLU A 40 0.32 7.98 14.81
N THR A 41 -0.87 8.16 15.36
CA THR A 41 -2.04 7.32 15.05
C THR A 41 -2.88 7.97 13.94
N PRO A 42 -3.65 7.19 13.17
CA PRO A 42 -4.60 7.75 12.21
C PRO A 42 -5.55 8.75 12.88
N LEU A 43 -5.75 9.88 12.21
CA LEU A 43 -6.66 10.94 12.64
C LEU A 43 -7.92 10.89 11.80
N GLN A 44 -9.07 10.90 12.46
CA GLN A 44 -10.39 11.00 11.86
C GLN A 44 -11.14 12.20 12.46
N SER A 45 -11.83 12.97 11.62
CA SER A 45 -12.73 14.05 12.06
C SER A 45 -13.99 14.10 11.22
N SER A 46 -15.03 14.77 11.74
CA SER A 46 -16.25 15.04 10.99
C SER A 46 -15.93 15.81 9.70
N THR A 47 -16.52 15.39 8.58
CA THR A 47 -16.36 16.07 7.30
C THR A 47 -17.67 16.75 6.88
N SER A 48 -17.55 17.86 6.16
CA SER A 48 -18.66 18.54 5.47
C SER A 48 -18.55 18.46 3.95
N ALA A 49 -17.62 17.63 3.45
CA ALA A 49 -17.40 17.45 2.03
C ALA A 49 -18.65 16.89 1.34
N ALA A 50 -19.00 17.48 0.20
CA ALA A 50 -20.15 17.04 -0.58
C ALA A 50 -19.89 15.69 -1.26
N ALA A 51 -20.96 14.91 -1.44
CA ALA A 51 -20.91 13.72 -2.27
C ALA A 51 -20.61 14.09 -3.74
N LEU A 52 -19.93 13.19 -4.44
CA LEU A 52 -19.57 13.37 -5.84
C LEU A 52 -19.91 12.14 -6.67
N GLN A 53 -20.06 12.36 -7.97
CA GLN A 53 -20.26 11.29 -8.95
C GLN A 53 -18.96 11.06 -9.72
N ARG A 54 -18.53 9.80 -9.85
CA ARG A 54 -17.34 9.44 -10.60
C ARG A 54 -17.47 8.06 -11.22
N ALA A 55 -17.27 7.97 -12.54
CA ALA A 55 -17.25 6.70 -13.28
C ALA A 55 -18.45 5.77 -12.96
N GLY A 56 -19.65 6.34 -12.82
CA GLY A 56 -20.88 5.59 -12.47
C GLY A 56 -21.10 5.37 -10.97
N TYR A 57 -20.17 5.78 -10.11
CA TYR A 57 -20.27 5.65 -8.66
C TYR A 57 -20.65 6.96 -7.99
N SER A 58 -21.56 6.87 -7.02
CA SER A 58 -21.81 7.90 -6.01
C SER A 58 -20.86 7.68 -4.84
N ILE A 59 -20.00 8.66 -4.59
CA ILE A 59 -18.99 8.66 -3.55
C ILE A 59 -19.40 9.69 -2.50
N GLU A 60 -19.71 9.21 -1.31
CA GLU A 60 -20.11 10.02 -0.16
C GLU A 60 -18.98 10.00 0.88
N PRO A 61 -18.38 11.16 1.19
CA PRO A 61 -17.44 11.31 2.31
C PRO A 61 -18.10 11.03 3.65
N LEU A 62 -17.42 10.28 4.52
CA LEU A 62 -17.89 9.90 5.85
C LEU A 62 -17.11 10.61 6.97
N ALA A 63 -15.80 10.79 6.76
CA ALA A 63 -14.90 11.47 7.69
C ALA A 63 -13.67 11.97 6.93
N ASP A 64 -13.08 13.07 7.40
CA ASP A 64 -11.73 13.44 6.98
C ASP A 64 -10.77 12.44 7.63
N TYR A 65 -9.75 12.01 6.89
CA TYR A 65 -8.81 11.00 7.33
C TYR A 65 -7.39 11.40 6.98
N THR A 66 -6.50 11.34 7.96
CA THR A 66 -5.06 11.47 7.74
C THR A 66 -4.32 10.38 8.50
N VAL A 67 -3.38 9.73 7.81
CA VAL A 67 -2.50 8.74 8.40
C VAL A 67 -1.08 8.97 7.93
N ARG A 68 -0.15 9.05 8.88
CA ARG A 68 1.27 8.81 8.61
C ARG A 68 1.53 7.36 8.97
N ALA A 69 2.10 6.58 8.06
CA ALA A 69 2.36 5.16 8.29
C ALA A 69 3.47 4.62 7.40
N ARG A 70 4.08 3.52 7.82
CA ARG A 70 4.94 2.69 6.99
C ARG A 70 4.09 1.80 6.11
N VAL A 71 4.41 1.73 4.82
CA VAL A 71 3.80 0.80 3.88
C VAL A 71 4.44 -0.58 4.09
N LEU A 72 3.68 -1.56 4.53
CA LEU A 72 4.14 -2.91 4.85
C LEU A 72 4.13 -3.82 3.62
N SER A 73 3.11 -3.65 2.79
CA SER A 73 2.90 -4.38 1.54
C SER A 73 2.06 -3.52 0.60
N ILE A 74 2.10 -3.86 -0.69
CA ILE A 74 1.32 -3.21 -1.74
C ILE A 74 0.76 -4.29 -2.65
N GLU A 75 -0.54 -4.25 -2.93
CA GLU A 75 -1.17 -5.07 -3.96
C GLU A 75 -1.84 -4.19 -5.02
N ARG A 76 -1.67 -4.55 -6.30
CA ARG A 76 -2.13 -3.72 -7.43
C ARG A 76 -3.17 -4.48 -8.24
N TYR A 77 -4.31 -3.86 -8.44
CA TYR A 77 -5.44 -4.47 -9.13
C TYR A 77 -5.64 -3.80 -10.48
N ARG A 78 -5.79 -4.62 -11.52
CA ARG A 78 -6.08 -4.18 -12.90
C ARG A 78 -7.43 -4.67 -13.40
N MET A 79 -8.08 -5.54 -12.64
CA MET A 79 -9.31 -6.22 -13.00
C MET A 79 -10.21 -6.29 -11.78
N GLY A 80 -11.51 -6.44 -12.04
CA GLY A 80 -12.54 -6.45 -11.02
C GLY A 80 -13.08 -5.05 -10.75
N ARG A 81 -14.35 -5.01 -10.34
CA ARG A 81 -15.12 -3.78 -10.16
C ARG A 81 -14.48 -2.82 -9.16
N GLU A 82 -13.96 -3.36 -8.06
CA GLU A 82 -13.27 -2.61 -7.03
C GLU A 82 -12.02 -1.92 -7.58
N ALA A 83 -11.39 -2.46 -8.65
CA ALA A 83 -10.18 -1.90 -9.24
C ALA A 83 -10.45 -0.61 -10.03
N ASP A 84 -11.69 -0.40 -10.48
CA ASP A 84 -12.11 0.84 -11.15
C ASP A 84 -12.01 2.04 -10.19
N LEU A 85 -12.25 1.81 -8.89
CA LEU A 85 -12.15 2.80 -7.83
C LEU A 85 -10.79 2.76 -7.11
N SER A 86 -10.41 1.58 -6.63
CA SER A 86 -9.17 1.33 -5.87
C SER A 86 -8.19 0.47 -6.68
N PRO A 87 -7.32 1.08 -7.50
CA PRO A 87 -6.33 0.33 -8.29
C PRO A 87 -5.17 -0.21 -7.45
N VAL A 88 -5.04 0.22 -6.19
CA VAL A 88 -3.94 -0.18 -5.32
C VAL A 88 -4.40 -0.22 -3.86
N ASP A 89 -3.98 -1.25 -3.15
CA ASP A 89 -4.17 -1.39 -1.71
C ASP A 89 -2.81 -1.30 -1.02
N PHE A 90 -2.74 -0.59 0.11
CA PHE A 90 -1.59 -0.59 0.99
C PHE A 90 -1.92 -1.33 2.28
N ALA A 91 -1.10 -2.29 2.68
CA ALA A 91 -1.01 -2.66 4.08
C ALA A 91 -0.19 -1.57 4.79
N LEU A 92 -0.78 -0.89 5.76
CA LEU A 92 -0.17 0.20 6.51
C LEU A 92 0.12 -0.24 7.94
N GLY A 93 1.23 0.24 8.50
CA GLY A 93 1.59 0.07 9.91
C GLY A 93 2.09 1.37 10.53
N TRP A 94 1.61 1.67 11.73
CA TRP A 94 2.07 2.77 12.59
C TRP A 94 2.43 2.20 13.96
N GLY A 95 2.97 3.03 14.86
CA GLY A 95 3.47 2.59 16.16
C GLY A 95 4.41 1.38 16.03
N PRO A 96 4.24 0.32 16.84
CA PRO A 96 5.02 -0.91 16.75
C PRO A 96 5.06 -1.55 15.37
N MET A 97 3.97 -1.49 14.59
CA MET A 97 3.92 -2.05 13.23
C MET A 97 4.63 -1.19 12.18
N SER A 98 5.29 -0.11 12.58
CA SER A 98 6.24 0.63 11.71
C SER A 98 7.71 0.30 12.00
N ASP A 99 7.99 -0.39 13.11
CA ASP A 99 9.35 -0.72 13.56
C ASP A 99 9.94 -1.89 12.77
N SER A 100 11.12 -1.69 12.17
CA SER A 100 11.83 -2.74 11.44
C SER A 100 12.12 -3.97 12.31
N ALA A 101 12.44 -3.80 13.60
CA ALA A 101 12.74 -4.93 14.49
C ALA A 101 11.54 -5.87 14.69
N VAL A 102 10.32 -5.33 14.62
CA VAL A 102 9.08 -6.10 14.63
C VAL A 102 8.82 -6.73 13.26
N LEU A 103 8.92 -5.92 12.20
CA LEU A 103 8.58 -6.33 10.84
C LEU A 103 9.52 -7.40 10.28
N ASP A 104 10.81 -7.38 10.65
CA ASP A 104 11.79 -8.38 10.23
C ASP A 104 11.46 -9.79 10.76
N ARG A 105 10.59 -9.89 11.76
CA ARG A 105 10.08 -11.15 12.33
C ARG A 105 8.68 -11.52 11.82
N LEU A 106 8.10 -10.74 10.91
CA LEU A 106 6.79 -10.98 10.30
C LEU A 106 6.93 -11.27 8.81
N THR A 107 6.20 -12.28 8.33
CA THR A 107 5.90 -12.40 6.90
C THR A 107 4.56 -11.72 6.64
N ILE A 108 4.54 -10.69 5.80
CA ILE A 108 3.32 -9.93 5.43
C ILE A 108 3.07 -10.10 3.94
N SER A 109 1.83 -10.37 3.55
CA SER A 109 1.41 -10.44 2.15
C SER A 109 -0.01 -9.90 1.97
N GLN A 110 -0.36 -9.57 0.73
CA GLN A 110 -1.70 -9.13 0.34
C GLN A 110 -2.25 -9.96 -0.81
N SER A 111 -3.56 -10.19 -0.81
CA SER A 111 -4.30 -10.84 -1.90
C SER A 111 -5.80 -10.66 -1.70
N ASN A 112 -6.60 -10.69 -2.76
CA ASN A 112 -8.07 -10.66 -2.70
C ASN A 112 -8.64 -9.52 -1.85
N ARG A 113 -7.98 -8.34 -1.84
CA ARG A 113 -8.35 -7.17 -1.01
C ARG A 113 -8.19 -7.41 0.50
N TRP A 114 -7.28 -8.29 0.91
CA TRP A 114 -6.89 -8.51 2.30
C TRP A 114 -5.37 -8.50 2.44
N TYR A 115 -4.89 -8.16 3.64
CA TYR A 115 -3.52 -8.46 4.04
C TYR A 115 -3.52 -9.53 5.12
N GLN A 116 -2.42 -10.25 5.22
CA GLN A 116 -2.22 -11.34 6.15
C GLN A 116 -0.79 -11.27 6.68
N TYR A 117 -0.63 -11.60 7.96
CA TYR A 117 0.66 -11.66 8.64
C TYR A 117 0.82 -13.00 9.35
N ARG A 118 2.08 -13.46 9.44
CA ARG A 118 2.47 -14.64 10.22
C ARG A 118 3.87 -14.46 10.81
N TRP A 119 4.18 -15.21 11.86
CA TRP A 119 5.51 -15.30 12.47
C TRP A 119 5.89 -16.77 12.69
N GLN A 120 7.13 -17.00 13.11
CA GLN A 120 7.63 -18.31 13.55
C GLN A 120 8.00 -18.24 15.03
N GLY A 121 7.66 -19.27 15.80
CA GLY A 121 7.87 -19.31 17.25
C GLY A 121 7.00 -18.29 17.98
N GLU A 122 7.62 -17.53 18.89
CA GLU A 122 6.93 -16.49 19.65
C GLU A 122 6.64 -15.24 18.81
N PRO A 123 5.48 -14.59 19.00
CA PRO A 123 5.15 -13.37 18.28
C PRO A 123 6.14 -12.24 18.65
N PRO A 124 6.52 -11.37 17.69
CA PRO A 124 7.45 -10.28 17.98
C PRO A 124 6.85 -9.20 18.89
N ILE A 125 5.53 -9.07 18.88
CA ILE A 125 4.69 -8.23 19.75
C ILE A 125 3.34 -8.92 19.92
N GLU A 126 2.57 -8.51 20.94
CA GLU A 126 1.21 -9.02 21.16
C GLU A 126 0.34 -8.96 19.87
N PRO A 127 -0.34 -10.05 19.47
CA PRO A 127 -1.15 -10.06 18.25
C PRO A 127 -2.23 -8.97 18.22
N SER A 128 -2.79 -8.62 19.38
CA SER A 128 -3.75 -7.52 19.50
C SER A 128 -3.15 -6.15 19.18
N VAL A 129 -1.84 -5.96 19.41
CA VAL A 129 -1.12 -4.74 19.04
C VAL A 129 -0.91 -4.70 17.53
N ILE A 130 -0.59 -5.82 16.88
CA ILE A 130 -0.52 -5.91 15.41
C ILE A 130 -1.84 -5.40 14.80
N ILE A 131 -2.98 -5.92 15.28
CA ILE A 131 -4.31 -5.56 14.79
C ILE A 131 -4.61 -4.07 14.99
N ARG A 132 -4.29 -3.50 16.16
CA ARG A 132 -4.61 -2.08 16.48
C ARG A 132 -3.68 -1.08 15.80
N THR A 133 -2.55 -1.53 15.28
CA THR A 133 -1.49 -0.65 14.75
C THR A 133 -1.20 -0.90 13.28
N SER A 134 -2.07 -1.65 12.59
CA SER A 134 -2.01 -1.83 11.15
C SER A 134 -3.40 -1.85 10.51
N ALA A 135 -3.46 -1.59 9.21
CA ALA A 135 -4.69 -1.64 8.43
C ALA A 135 -4.42 -2.03 6.99
N ASN A 136 -5.39 -2.66 6.34
CA ASN A 136 -5.44 -2.76 4.89
C ASN A 136 -6.25 -1.57 4.35
N THR A 137 -5.62 -0.71 3.55
CA THR A 137 -6.25 0.50 3.03
C THR A 137 -6.41 0.41 1.53
N HIS A 138 -7.67 0.45 1.08
CA HIS A 138 -8.05 0.50 -0.32
C HIS A 138 -8.06 1.95 -0.80
N LEU A 139 -7.16 2.31 -1.71
CA LEU A 139 -6.91 3.70 -2.05
C LEU A 139 -7.65 4.10 -3.33
N VAL A 140 -8.62 4.99 -3.18
CA VAL A 140 -9.30 5.66 -4.30
C VAL A 140 -8.56 6.98 -4.63
N PRO A 141 -7.81 7.06 -5.73
CA PRO A 141 -7.00 8.25 -6.03
C PRO A 141 -7.90 9.41 -6.46
N ALA A 142 -7.72 10.61 -5.92
CA ALA A 142 -8.54 11.78 -6.30
C ALA A 142 -8.49 12.09 -7.80
N ASP A 143 -7.31 11.96 -8.41
CA ASP A 143 -7.03 12.20 -9.82
C ASP A 143 -5.88 11.31 -10.33
N ASP A 144 -5.51 11.47 -11.61
CA ASP A 144 -4.44 10.70 -12.25
C ASP A 144 -3.03 11.02 -11.72
N MET A 145 -2.82 12.24 -11.21
CA MET A 145 -1.56 12.63 -10.57
C MET A 145 -1.40 11.88 -9.24
N VAL A 146 -2.44 11.86 -8.39
CA VAL A 146 -2.46 11.09 -7.15
C VAL A 146 -2.30 9.61 -7.44
N LYS A 147 -3.01 9.07 -8.45
CA LYS A 147 -2.86 7.67 -8.87
C LYS A 147 -1.42 7.34 -9.23
N THR A 148 -0.77 8.18 -10.03
CA THR A 148 0.64 7.98 -10.43
C THR A 148 1.57 7.98 -9.22
N ARG A 149 1.37 8.90 -8.26
CA ARG A 149 2.15 8.95 -7.02
C ARG A 149 1.96 7.70 -6.18
N LEU A 150 0.72 7.26 -5.97
CA LEU A 150 0.41 6.04 -5.22
C LEU A 150 1.06 4.80 -5.86
N LEU A 151 0.99 4.68 -7.19
CA LEU A 151 1.63 3.60 -7.94
C LEU A 151 3.17 3.69 -7.96
N GLY A 152 3.75 4.81 -7.54
CA GLY A 152 5.19 4.99 -7.38
C GLY A 152 5.72 4.59 -5.99
N VAL A 153 4.84 4.41 -5.01
CA VAL A 153 5.22 4.05 -3.63
C VAL A 153 5.78 2.62 -3.60
N ARG A 154 6.76 2.40 -2.71
CA ARG A 154 7.40 1.11 -2.49
C ARG A 154 7.14 0.60 -1.07
N PRO A 155 7.07 -0.73 -0.85
CA PRO A 155 7.08 -1.30 0.48
C PRO A 155 8.24 -0.75 1.32
N GLY A 156 7.96 -0.57 2.60
CA GLY A 156 8.76 0.06 3.63
C GLY A 156 8.76 1.60 3.63
N SER A 157 8.27 2.28 2.59
CA SER A 157 8.18 3.75 2.58
C SER A 157 7.30 4.25 3.72
N VAL A 158 7.73 5.32 4.39
CA VAL A 158 6.83 6.09 5.27
C VAL A 158 6.14 7.15 4.43
N VAL A 159 4.81 7.11 4.44
CA VAL A 159 3.94 8.01 3.68
C VAL A 159 2.98 8.73 4.62
N THR A 160 2.57 9.93 4.21
CA THR A 160 1.39 10.59 4.77
C THR A 160 0.31 10.58 3.71
N LEU A 161 -0.84 9.99 4.04
CA LEU A 161 -2.04 9.97 3.22
C LEU A 161 -3.07 10.86 3.88
N SER A 162 -3.69 11.74 3.08
CA SER A 162 -4.77 12.62 3.51
C SER A 162 -5.89 12.56 2.48
N GLY A 163 -7.13 12.46 2.96
CA GLY A 163 -8.32 12.35 2.13
C GLY A 163 -9.54 12.07 2.99
N TYR A 164 -10.43 11.21 2.49
CA TYR A 164 -11.69 10.89 3.15
C TYR A 164 -11.84 9.38 3.33
N LEU A 165 -12.45 8.97 4.44
CA LEU A 165 -13.18 7.71 4.47
C LEU A 165 -14.46 7.91 3.69
N ILE A 166 -14.84 6.93 2.88
CA ILE A 166 -15.96 7.10 1.94
C ILE A 166 -16.89 5.90 2.00
N THR A 167 -18.10 6.10 1.51
CA THR A 167 -18.91 5.02 0.95
C THR A 167 -19.08 5.26 -0.55
N ALA A 168 -18.78 4.26 -1.35
CA ALA A 168 -19.04 4.25 -2.78
C ALA A 168 -20.27 3.37 -3.05
N ARG A 169 -21.18 3.84 -3.91
CA ARG A 169 -22.38 3.11 -4.34
C ARG A 169 -22.53 3.20 -5.85
N HIS A 170 -23.12 2.18 -6.45
CA HIS A 170 -23.45 2.18 -7.88
C HIS A 170 -24.95 1.91 -8.09
N ALA A 171 -25.48 2.29 -9.25
CA ALA A 171 -26.91 2.23 -9.57
C ALA A 171 -27.51 0.81 -9.59
N ASP A 172 -26.67 -0.22 -9.70
CA ASP A 172 -27.05 -1.64 -9.71
C ASP A 172 -27.07 -2.25 -8.29
N GLY A 173 -26.91 -1.45 -7.25
CA GLY A 173 -26.99 -1.88 -5.85
C GLY A 173 -25.64 -2.26 -5.21
N TRP A 174 -24.53 -2.26 -5.95
CA TRP A 174 -23.22 -2.47 -5.34
C TRP A 174 -22.85 -1.33 -4.40
N SER A 175 -22.21 -1.67 -3.29
CA SER A 175 -21.70 -0.69 -2.34
C SER A 175 -20.41 -1.16 -1.68
N TRP A 176 -19.55 -0.21 -1.36
CA TRP A 176 -18.33 -0.43 -0.60
C TRP A 176 -18.13 0.73 0.38
N ARG A 177 -18.01 0.40 1.66
CA ARG A 177 -17.98 1.38 2.75
C ARG A 177 -16.72 1.20 3.58
N SER A 178 -16.01 2.29 3.85
CA SER A 178 -14.91 2.31 4.81
C SER A 178 -15.38 1.96 6.23
N SER A 179 -14.50 1.32 7.00
CA SER A 179 -14.65 1.23 8.45
C SER A 179 -14.44 2.60 9.09
N LEU A 180 -15.31 2.97 10.04
CA LEU A 180 -15.13 4.14 10.90
C LEU A 180 -14.39 3.73 12.17
#